data_AF-A0A5B8XYB3-F1
#
_entry.id   AF-A0A5B8XYB3-F1
#
_cell.length_a   1.000
_cell.length_b   1.000
_cell.length_c   1.000
_cell.angle_alpha   90.00
_cell.angle_beta   90.00
_cell.angle_gamma   90.00
#
_symmetry.space_group_name_H-M   'P 1'
#
loop_
_entity.id
_entity.type
_entity.pdbx_description
1 polymer ?
#
loop_
_entity_poly.entity_id
_entity_poly.type
_entity_poly.pdbx_seq_one_letter_code
_entity_poly.pdbx_strand_id
1 'polypeptide(L)'
;MKHLLEFAADLTNHDPMIASAIEAALRSPPMTNEEVGFYGAAKNPPEMNCFLYLVTSLGNAGYTFSAEDKYSAEILDIFAQKVDLPARIRSWFPKRLGWDSVYEAIGLNKQEHGRASARFQATYEQAFNELEAAFEARGERLRVLEFHVGDTIPFVVVKPEVAEKWDNVVLGYDRQGRPLCLSQPDWQRFAEHLAYSAGFPF
;
A
#
# COMPACT_ATOMS: atom_id res chain seq x y z
N MET A 1 -13.21 7.37 16.42
CA MET A 1 -13.92 6.08 16.18
C MET A 1 -15.15 6.18 15.29
N LYS A 2 -16.13 7.10 15.48
CA LYS A 2 -17.28 7.24 14.54
C LYS A 2 -16.87 7.43 13.07
N HIS A 3 -15.75 8.12 12.84
CA HIS A 3 -15.20 8.32 11.49
C HIS A 3 -14.67 7.03 10.84
N LEU A 4 -14.32 5.98 11.61
CA LEU A 4 -13.76 4.75 11.01
C LEU A 4 -14.83 3.97 10.23
N LEU A 5 -16.06 3.92 10.73
CA LEU A 5 -17.17 3.27 10.04
C LEU A 5 -17.57 4.03 8.77
N GLU A 6 -17.64 5.36 8.86
CA GLU A 6 -17.92 6.22 7.72
C GLU A 6 -16.83 6.11 6.65
N PHE A 7 -15.56 6.13 7.08
CA PHE A 7 -14.40 5.92 6.22
C PHE A 7 -14.46 4.56 5.51
N ALA A 8 -14.72 3.48 6.25
CA ALA A 8 -14.83 2.14 5.67
C ALA A 8 -15.97 2.06 4.64
N ALA A 9 -17.10 2.72 4.92
CA ALA A 9 -18.22 2.78 3.99
C ALA A 9 -17.85 3.53 2.70
N ASP A 10 -17.23 4.71 2.81
CA ASP A 10 -16.82 5.49 1.63
C ASP A 10 -15.77 4.74 0.79
N LEU A 11 -14.79 4.10 1.44
CA LEU A 11 -13.71 3.38 0.78
C LEU A 11 -14.19 2.15 0.00
N THR A 12 -15.25 1.50 0.49
CA THR A 12 -15.78 0.24 -0.07
C THR A 12 -17.02 0.42 -0.93
N ASN A 13 -17.45 1.68 -1.16
CA ASN A 13 -18.73 2.00 -1.80
C ASN A 13 -19.91 1.33 -1.08
N HIS A 14 -19.91 1.46 0.26
CA HIS A 14 -20.90 0.95 1.21
C HIS A 14 -21.05 -0.58 1.21
N ASP A 15 -19.94 -1.33 1.22
CA ASP A 15 -20.00 -2.77 1.41
C ASP A 15 -20.60 -3.10 2.80
N PRO A 16 -21.78 -3.75 2.87
CA PRO A 16 -22.44 -4.05 4.14
C PRO A 16 -21.66 -5.05 5.01
N MET A 17 -20.87 -5.94 4.40
CA MET A 17 -20.06 -6.93 5.13
C MET A 17 -18.92 -6.24 5.86
N ILE A 18 -18.19 -5.35 5.16
CA ILE A 18 -17.14 -4.54 5.79
C ILE A 18 -17.75 -3.62 6.85
N ALA A 19 -18.82 -2.90 6.53
CA ALA A 19 -19.48 -2.01 7.50
C ALA A 19 -19.89 -2.74 8.78
N SER A 20 -20.49 -3.93 8.66
CA SER A 20 -20.90 -4.75 9.81
C SER A 20 -19.69 -5.24 10.63
N ALA A 21 -18.63 -5.69 9.97
CA ALA A 21 -17.40 -6.13 10.64
C ALA A 21 -16.74 -4.99 11.43
N ILE A 22 -16.67 -3.78 10.85
CA ILE A 22 -16.10 -2.61 11.53
C ILE A 22 -16.99 -2.13 12.66
N GLU A 23 -18.31 -2.13 12.48
CA GLU A 23 -19.22 -1.78 13.58
C GLU A 23 -19.08 -2.75 14.76
N ALA A 24 -18.91 -4.06 14.49
CA ALA A 24 -18.64 -5.06 15.52
C ALA A 24 -17.30 -4.81 16.23
N ALA A 25 -16.23 -4.56 15.46
CA ALA A 25 -14.91 -4.24 16.01
C ALA A 25 -14.92 -2.96 16.85
N LEU A 26 -15.66 -1.92 16.45
CA LEU A 26 -15.78 -0.69 17.24
C LEU A 26 -16.52 -0.91 18.57
N ARG A 27 -17.45 -1.88 18.64
CA ARG A 27 -18.18 -2.25 19.86
C ARG A 27 -17.35 -3.16 20.77
N SER A 28 -16.55 -4.05 20.19
CA SER A 28 -15.68 -4.98 20.88
C SER A 28 -14.33 -5.07 20.15
N PRO A 29 -13.39 -4.16 20.44
CA PRO A 29 -12.12 -4.09 19.74
C PRO A 29 -11.36 -5.42 19.77
N PRO A 30 -10.84 -5.90 18.62
CA PRO A 30 -10.04 -7.11 18.58
C PRO A 30 -8.73 -6.90 19.35
N MET A 31 -8.26 -7.93 20.06
CA MET A 31 -7.12 -7.81 20.97
C MET A 31 -6.03 -8.86 20.73
N THR A 32 -6.28 -9.84 19.86
CA THR A 32 -5.32 -10.88 19.50
C THR A 32 -4.71 -10.66 18.12
N ASN A 33 -3.54 -11.26 17.86
CA ASN A 33 -2.89 -11.15 16.55
C ASN A 33 -3.76 -11.80 15.47
N GLU A 34 -4.44 -12.90 15.81
CA GLU A 34 -5.30 -13.67 14.95
C GLU A 34 -6.56 -12.89 14.55
N GLU A 35 -7.15 -12.15 15.48
CA GLU A 35 -8.29 -11.28 15.19
C GLU A 35 -7.87 -10.08 14.34
N VAL A 36 -6.76 -9.42 14.68
CA VAL A 36 -6.33 -8.16 14.03
C VAL A 36 -5.63 -8.40 12.69
N GLY A 37 -4.89 -9.50 12.56
CA GLY A 37 -4.01 -9.79 11.42
C GLY A 37 -2.60 -9.20 11.54
N PHE A 38 -2.23 -8.62 12.69
CA PHE A 38 -0.93 -7.98 12.91
C PHE A 38 -0.27 -8.44 14.21
N TYR A 39 1.04 -8.69 14.15
CA TYR A 39 1.83 -9.01 15.34
C TYR A 39 1.90 -7.83 16.31
N GLY A 40 1.65 -8.12 17.60
CA GLY A 40 1.71 -7.13 18.67
C GLY A 40 0.36 -6.50 19.01
N ALA A 41 -0.74 -7.01 18.43
CA ALA A 41 -2.11 -6.55 18.67
C ALA A 41 -2.46 -6.43 20.16
N ALA A 42 -2.02 -7.40 20.98
CA ALA A 42 -2.28 -7.40 22.43
C ALA A 42 -1.67 -6.20 23.20
N LYS A 43 -0.76 -5.45 22.58
CA LYS A 43 -0.09 -4.29 23.19
C LYS A 43 -0.53 -2.95 22.56
N ASN A 44 -1.39 -3.00 21.54
CA ASN A 44 -1.86 -1.82 20.84
C ASN A 44 -3.07 -1.21 21.56
N PRO A 45 -3.29 0.12 21.43
CA PRO A 45 -4.55 0.73 21.83
C PRO A 45 -5.73 0.14 21.03
N PRO A 46 -6.93 0.06 21.62
CA PRO A 46 -8.11 -0.46 20.94
C PRO A 46 -8.42 0.22 19.59
N GLU A 47 -8.21 1.53 19.49
CA GLU A 47 -8.41 2.28 18.25
C GLU A 47 -7.45 1.87 17.14
N MET A 48 -6.20 1.56 17.48
CA MET A 48 -5.21 1.06 16.53
C MET A 48 -5.59 -0.34 16.06
N ASN A 49 -6.04 -1.21 16.96
CA ASN A 49 -6.50 -2.54 16.58
C ASN A 49 -7.74 -2.50 15.69
N CYS A 50 -8.68 -1.58 15.93
CA CYS A 50 -9.83 -1.39 15.03
C CYS A 50 -9.39 -0.93 13.64
N PHE A 51 -8.41 -0.01 13.55
CA PHE A 51 -7.88 0.44 12.27
C PHE A 51 -7.14 -0.68 11.52
N LEU A 52 -6.26 -1.42 12.21
CA LEU A 52 -5.53 -2.54 11.62
C LEU A 52 -6.49 -3.68 11.21
N TYR A 53 -7.54 -3.93 11.99
CA TYR A 53 -8.59 -4.85 11.61
C TYR A 53 -9.33 -4.42 10.34
N LEU A 54 -9.57 -3.12 10.15
CA LEU A 54 -10.10 -2.58 8.89
C LEU A 54 -9.13 -2.86 7.73
N VAL A 55 -7.84 -2.56 7.89
CA VAL A 55 -6.83 -2.86 6.85
C VAL A 55 -6.89 -4.35 6.46
N THR A 56 -6.87 -5.25 7.44
CA THR A 56 -6.95 -6.70 7.20
C THR A 56 -8.25 -7.09 6.48
N SER A 57 -9.39 -6.52 6.92
CA SER A 57 -10.70 -6.79 6.32
C SER A 57 -10.76 -6.33 4.85
N LEU A 58 -10.22 -5.16 4.55
CA LEU A 58 -10.13 -4.62 3.20
C LEU A 58 -9.23 -5.48 2.30
N GLY A 59 -8.09 -5.95 2.82
CA GLY A 59 -7.19 -6.85 2.11
C GLY A 59 -7.87 -8.17 1.77
N ASN A 60 -8.54 -8.79 2.74
CA ASN A 60 -9.26 -10.05 2.54
C ASN A 60 -10.41 -9.93 1.53
N ALA A 61 -11.04 -8.76 1.45
CA ALA A 61 -12.11 -8.49 0.50
C ALA A 61 -11.62 -7.96 -0.87
N GLY A 62 -10.30 -7.78 -1.06
CA GLY A 62 -9.70 -7.33 -2.32
C GLY A 62 -9.81 -5.83 -2.59
N TYR A 63 -10.09 -5.01 -1.58
CA TYR A 63 -10.12 -3.55 -1.69
C TYR A 63 -8.73 -2.93 -1.63
N THR A 64 -7.78 -3.58 -0.96
CA THR A 64 -6.38 -3.14 -0.89
C THR A 64 -5.45 -4.16 -1.53
N PHE A 65 -4.27 -3.71 -1.89
CA PHE A 65 -3.18 -4.56 -2.33
C PHE A 65 -1.90 -4.09 -1.65
N SER A 66 -1.05 -5.03 -1.23
CA SER A 66 0.00 -4.75 -0.26
C SER A 66 1.38 -5.04 -0.84
N ALA A 67 2.32 -4.12 -0.60
CA ALA A 67 3.73 -4.34 -0.87
C ALA A 67 4.47 -4.62 0.44
N GLU A 68 5.02 -5.82 0.60
CA GLU A 68 5.98 -6.16 1.67
C GLU A 68 7.41 -5.98 1.14
N ASP A 69 8.37 -5.62 1.99
CA ASP A 69 9.73 -5.23 1.60
C ASP A 69 10.39 -6.16 0.54
N LYS A 70 10.32 -7.47 0.73
CA LYS A 70 10.93 -8.50 -0.14
C LYS A 70 10.16 -8.74 -1.43
N TYR A 71 8.86 -8.44 -1.43
CA TYR A 71 7.92 -8.71 -2.52
C TYR A 71 7.43 -7.41 -3.19
N SER A 72 8.03 -6.27 -2.87
CA SER A 72 7.56 -4.95 -3.32
C SER A 72 7.59 -4.77 -4.84
N ALA A 73 8.39 -5.56 -5.57
CA ALA A 73 8.34 -5.55 -7.03
C ALA A 73 7.02 -6.12 -7.59
N GLU A 74 6.37 -7.07 -6.91
CA GLU A 74 5.10 -7.69 -7.32
C GLU A 74 3.94 -6.69 -7.31
N ILE A 75 4.05 -5.58 -6.57
CA ILE A 75 3.01 -4.54 -6.59
C ILE A 75 2.94 -3.84 -7.96
N LEU A 76 4.06 -3.77 -8.69
CA LEU A 76 4.09 -3.18 -10.03
C LEU A 76 3.22 -4.01 -10.99
N ASP A 77 3.10 -5.30 -10.72
CA ASP A 77 2.32 -6.23 -11.52
C ASP A 77 0.83 -5.98 -11.31
N ILE A 78 0.44 -5.71 -10.07
CA ILE A 78 -0.91 -5.30 -9.70
C ILE A 78 -1.24 -3.93 -10.28
N PHE A 79 -0.29 -2.98 -10.26
CA PHE A 79 -0.48 -1.69 -10.92
C PHE A 79 -0.67 -1.83 -12.43
N ALA A 80 0.10 -2.69 -13.10
CA ALA A 80 -0.02 -2.93 -14.53
C ALA A 80 -1.38 -3.53 -14.95
N GLN A 81 -2.07 -4.22 -14.04
CA GLN A 81 -3.44 -4.70 -14.27
C GLN A 81 -4.48 -3.56 -14.22
N LYS A 82 -4.15 -2.42 -13.59
CA LYS A 82 -5.05 -1.27 -13.39
C LYS A 82 -4.75 -0.12 -14.35
N VAL A 83 -3.48 0.16 -14.60
CA VAL A 83 -3.03 1.27 -15.46
C VAL A 83 -1.87 0.82 -16.34
N ASP A 84 -1.70 1.48 -17.49
CA ASP A 84 -0.48 1.33 -18.27
C ASP A 84 0.70 1.86 -17.47
N LEU A 85 1.63 0.98 -17.10
CA LEU A 85 2.81 1.41 -16.34
C LEU A 85 3.61 2.47 -17.12
N PRO A 86 4.08 3.54 -16.46
CA PRO A 86 4.97 4.52 -17.07
C PRO A 86 6.20 3.85 -17.71
N ALA A 87 6.65 4.39 -18.84
CA ALA A 87 7.83 3.86 -19.55
C ALA A 87 9.08 3.83 -18.67
N ARG A 88 9.22 4.80 -17.75
CA ARG A 88 10.32 4.85 -16.79
C ARG A 88 10.33 3.66 -15.85
N ILE A 89 9.19 3.30 -15.27
CA ILE A 89 9.05 2.11 -14.40
C ILE A 89 9.45 0.85 -15.17
N ARG A 90 8.93 0.69 -16.40
CA ARG A 90 9.26 -0.46 -17.27
C ARG A 90 10.75 -0.55 -17.60
N SER A 91 11.47 0.57 -17.64
CA SER A 91 12.91 0.63 -17.96
C SER A 91 13.84 0.15 -16.84
N TRP A 92 13.34 0.10 -15.60
CA TRP A 92 14.12 -0.41 -14.46
C TRP A 92 14.21 -1.93 -14.48
N PHE A 93 13.16 -2.59 -14.98
CA PHE A 93 13.06 -4.05 -15.03
C PHE A 93 12.68 -4.56 -16.43
N PRO A 94 13.52 -4.35 -17.46
CA PRO A 94 13.18 -4.67 -18.85
C PRO A 94 12.94 -6.17 -19.12
N LYS A 95 13.36 -7.06 -18.21
CA LYS A 95 13.10 -8.51 -18.26
C LYS A 95 11.95 -8.97 -17.34
N ARG A 96 11.43 -8.12 -16.43
CA ARG A 96 10.34 -8.49 -15.48
C ARG A 96 8.95 -8.01 -15.96
N LEU A 97 8.62 -8.16 -17.24
CA LEU A 97 7.25 -7.86 -17.74
C LEU A 97 6.66 -9.02 -18.57
N GLY A 98 7.08 -10.24 -18.25
CA GLY A 98 6.49 -11.51 -18.67
C GLY A 98 6.68 -12.51 -17.53
N TRP A 99 5.75 -12.49 -16.56
CA TRP A 99 5.92 -13.05 -15.21
C TRP A 99 5.71 -14.56 -15.14
N ASP A 100 6.78 -15.30 -15.39
CA ASP A 100 7.05 -16.58 -14.73
C ASP A 100 8.44 -16.42 -14.08
N SER A 101 8.51 -16.18 -12.77
CA SER A 101 9.82 -16.19 -12.10
C SER A 101 9.79 -16.89 -10.76
N VAL A 102 10.42 -18.06 -10.75
CA VAL A 102 11.08 -18.62 -9.57
C VAL A 102 12.30 -17.74 -9.26
N TYR A 103 12.48 -17.48 -7.97
CA TYR A 103 13.26 -16.40 -7.32
C TYR A 103 14.80 -16.41 -7.48
N GLU A 104 15.39 -16.92 -8.57
CA GLU A 104 16.84 -16.92 -8.75
C GLU A 104 17.29 -15.96 -9.87
N ALA A 105 17.97 -14.90 -9.43
CA ALA A 105 18.63 -13.89 -10.24
C ALA A 105 17.68 -13.04 -11.08
N ILE A 106 17.65 -11.75 -10.75
CA ILE A 106 17.58 -10.71 -11.77
C ILE A 106 18.64 -11.12 -12.80
N GLY A 107 18.24 -11.74 -13.91
CA GLY A 107 19.13 -12.34 -14.92
C GLY A 107 19.92 -11.30 -15.72
N LEU A 108 20.37 -10.25 -15.03
CA LEU A 108 21.19 -9.17 -15.47
C LEU A 108 22.62 -9.47 -15.02
N ASN A 109 23.58 -9.28 -15.92
CA ASN A 109 24.96 -9.24 -15.50
C ASN A 109 25.20 -7.99 -14.61
N LYS A 110 26.32 -7.96 -13.86
CA LYS A 110 26.65 -6.86 -12.93
C LYS A 110 26.58 -5.46 -13.58
N GLN A 111 26.94 -5.34 -14.86
CA GLN A 111 26.92 -4.07 -15.59
C GLN A 111 25.48 -3.63 -15.94
N GLU A 112 24.60 -4.57 -16.29
CA GLU A 112 23.19 -4.30 -16.50
C GLU A 112 22.47 -3.95 -15.20
N HIS A 113 22.78 -4.65 -14.11
CA HIS A 113 22.26 -4.36 -12.78
C HIS A 113 22.68 -2.96 -12.30
N GLY A 114 23.96 -2.60 -12.43
CA GLY A 114 24.44 -1.25 -12.10
C GLY A 114 23.78 -0.15 -12.94
N ARG A 115 23.53 -0.39 -14.24
CA ARG A 115 22.80 0.57 -15.09
C ARG A 115 21.33 0.69 -14.71
N ALA A 116 20.68 -0.41 -14.33
CA ALA A 116 19.29 -0.41 -13.88
C ALA A 116 19.14 0.33 -12.54
N SER A 117 20.03 0.07 -11.58
CA SER A 117 20.09 0.79 -10.30
C SER A 117 20.30 2.29 -10.49
N ALA A 118 21.28 2.70 -11.32
CA ALA A 118 21.51 4.12 -11.57
C ALA A 118 20.31 4.81 -12.24
N ARG A 119 19.63 4.13 -13.18
CA ARG A 119 18.39 4.64 -13.77
C ARG A 119 17.27 4.77 -12.73
N PHE A 120 17.09 3.76 -11.90
CA PHE A 120 16.09 3.77 -10.83
C PHE A 120 16.31 4.97 -9.90
N GLN A 121 17.50 5.11 -9.32
CA GLN A 121 17.85 6.22 -8.43
C GLN A 121 17.64 7.59 -9.10
N ALA A 122 17.95 7.71 -10.38
CA ALA A 122 17.81 8.97 -11.11
C ALA A 122 16.36 9.32 -11.51
N THR A 123 15.43 8.36 -11.45
CA THR A 123 14.10 8.55 -12.09
C THR A 123 12.90 8.11 -11.25
N TYR A 124 13.08 7.52 -10.06
CA TYR A 124 11.96 6.97 -9.29
C TYR A 124 10.89 8.01 -8.96
N GLU A 125 11.26 9.22 -8.52
CA GLU A 125 10.29 10.27 -8.21
C GLU A 125 9.42 10.63 -9.42
N GLN A 126 10.04 10.89 -10.57
CA GLN A 126 9.33 11.23 -11.81
C GLN A 126 8.43 10.07 -12.26
N ALA A 127 8.92 8.84 -12.15
CA ALA A 127 8.17 7.67 -12.56
C ALA A 127 6.95 7.39 -11.67
N PHE A 128 7.03 7.66 -10.37
CA PHE A 128 5.88 7.53 -9.48
C PHE A 128 4.88 8.68 -9.64
N ASN A 129 5.33 9.90 -9.95
CA ASN A 129 4.43 10.98 -10.36
C ASN A 129 3.68 10.63 -11.66
N GLU A 130 4.38 10.02 -12.65
CA GLU A 130 3.76 9.51 -13.87
C GLU A 130 2.74 8.38 -13.57
N LEU A 131 3.01 7.54 -12.57
CA LEU A 131 2.10 6.48 -12.14
C LEU A 131 0.84 7.05 -11.49
N GLU A 132 0.96 8.02 -10.59
CA GLU A 132 -0.19 8.71 -10.00
C GLU A 132 -1.04 9.36 -11.08
N ALA A 133 -0.42 10.08 -12.02
CA ALA A 133 -1.12 10.69 -13.15
C ALA A 133 -1.87 9.65 -14.02
N ALA A 134 -1.34 8.43 -14.15
CA ALA A 134 -2.00 7.35 -14.88
C ALA A 134 -3.27 6.86 -14.16
N PHE A 135 -3.27 6.80 -12.82
CA PHE A 135 -4.49 6.55 -12.05
C PHE A 135 -5.48 7.72 -12.15
N GLU A 136 -4.99 8.97 -12.04
CA GLU A 136 -5.84 10.15 -12.14
C GLU A 136 -6.54 10.27 -13.49
N ALA A 137 -5.86 9.90 -14.58
CA ALA A 137 -6.44 9.85 -15.92
C ALA A 137 -7.62 8.87 -16.05
N ARG A 138 -7.73 7.88 -15.15
CA ARG A 138 -8.86 6.96 -15.05
C ARG A 138 -9.97 7.45 -14.11
N GLY A 139 -9.82 8.63 -13.52
CA GLY A 139 -10.74 9.14 -12.50
C GLY A 139 -10.58 8.43 -11.16
N GLU A 140 -9.38 7.93 -10.87
CA GLU A 140 -9.03 7.21 -9.64
C GLU A 140 -7.80 7.87 -9.00
N ARG A 141 -7.62 7.69 -7.69
CA ARG A 141 -6.43 8.12 -6.96
C ARG A 141 -5.82 6.97 -6.20
N LEU A 142 -4.51 6.80 -6.38
CA LEU A 142 -3.72 5.85 -5.60
C LEU A 142 -3.39 6.46 -4.23
N ARG A 143 -3.64 5.70 -3.18
CA ARG A 143 -3.43 6.09 -1.78
C ARG A 143 -2.88 4.93 -0.97
N VAL A 144 -2.44 5.23 0.25
CA VAL A 144 -2.05 4.21 1.23
C VAL A 144 -2.86 4.34 2.51
N LEU A 145 -3.11 3.21 3.18
CA LEU A 145 -3.59 3.20 4.55
C LEU A 145 -2.39 3.28 5.49
N GLU A 146 -2.11 4.49 5.99
CA GLU A 146 -0.93 4.76 6.78
C GLU A 146 -1.04 4.14 8.18
N PHE A 147 -0.13 3.22 8.48
CA PHE A 147 0.16 2.75 9.82
C PHE A 147 1.66 2.47 9.97
N HIS A 148 2.12 2.54 11.21
CA HIS A 148 3.55 2.61 11.51
C HIS A 148 4.10 1.35 12.20
N VAL A 149 3.48 0.21 11.92
CA VAL A 149 3.88 -1.11 12.42
C VAL A 149 4.07 -2.06 11.26
N GLY A 150 5.12 -2.88 11.29
CA GLY A 150 5.45 -3.77 10.18
C GLY A 150 6.08 -3.05 8.98
N ASP A 151 6.32 -3.84 7.95
CA ASP A 151 7.03 -3.52 6.70
C ASP A 151 6.11 -3.57 5.47
N THR A 152 4.80 -3.64 5.71
CA THR A 152 3.78 -3.69 4.65
C THR A 152 3.26 -2.30 4.32
N ILE A 153 3.13 -2.00 3.02
CA ILE A 153 2.51 -0.77 2.50
C ILE A 153 1.18 -1.16 1.83
N PRO A 154 0.02 -0.91 2.46
CA PRO A 154 -1.29 -1.20 1.89
C PRO A 154 -1.73 -0.08 0.93
N PHE A 155 -1.68 -0.36 -0.36
CA PHE A 155 -2.22 0.55 -1.36
C PHE A 155 -3.72 0.34 -1.55
N VAL A 156 -4.42 1.43 -1.84
CA VAL A 156 -5.84 1.45 -2.18
C VAL A 156 -6.07 2.41 -3.34
N VAL A 157 -7.02 2.07 -4.20
CA VAL A 157 -7.45 2.92 -5.31
C VAL A 157 -8.85 3.43 -4.98
N VAL A 158 -8.99 4.76 -4.91
CA VAL A 158 -10.23 5.41 -4.49
C VAL A 158 -10.68 6.43 -5.51
N LYS A 159 -11.95 6.85 -5.45
CA LYS A 159 -12.42 7.99 -6.23
C LYS A 159 -11.85 9.31 -5.67
N PRO A 160 -11.66 10.35 -6.51
CA PRO A 160 -11.14 11.65 -6.07
C PRO A 160 -11.89 12.25 -4.88
N GLU A 161 -13.22 12.15 -4.83
CA GLU A 161 -14.03 12.67 -3.73
C GLU A 161 -13.78 11.95 -2.39
N VAL A 162 -13.45 10.65 -2.44
CA VAL A 162 -13.09 9.86 -1.25
C VAL A 162 -11.71 10.30 -0.76
N ALA A 163 -10.74 10.47 -1.66
CA ALA A 163 -9.43 10.99 -1.31
C ALA A 163 -9.53 12.41 -0.72
N GLU A 164 -10.29 13.32 -1.34
CA GLU A 164 -10.46 14.69 -0.85
C GLU A 164 -11.09 14.77 0.54
N LYS A 165 -12.01 13.85 0.84
CA LYS A 165 -12.66 13.78 2.13
C LYS A 165 -11.73 13.24 3.23
N TRP A 166 -10.88 12.26 2.90
CA TRP A 166 -10.19 11.44 3.91
C TRP A 166 -8.67 11.60 3.95
N ASP A 167 -8.05 12.24 2.96
CA ASP A 167 -6.61 12.48 2.94
C ASP A 167 -6.18 13.20 4.23
N ASN A 168 -5.29 12.56 4.97
CA ASN A 168 -4.71 13.02 6.24
C ASN A 168 -5.74 13.24 7.37
N VAL A 169 -6.97 12.75 7.23
CA VAL A 169 -7.93 12.73 8.35
C VAL A 169 -7.52 11.65 9.33
N VAL A 170 -7.32 12.03 10.59
CA VAL A 170 -6.88 11.12 11.64
C VAL A 170 -8.02 10.17 12.05
N LEU A 171 -7.80 8.87 11.82
CA LEU A 171 -8.75 7.79 12.13
C LEU A 171 -8.42 7.09 13.46
N GLY A 172 -7.19 7.24 13.93
CA GLY A 172 -6.67 6.75 15.20
C GLY A 172 -5.21 7.15 15.41
N TYR A 173 -4.62 6.66 16.50
CA TYR A 173 -3.20 6.84 16.78
C TYR A 173 -2.55 5.50 17.10
N ASP A 174 -1.28 5.36 16.74
CA ASP A 174 -0.48 4.24 17.20
C ASP A 174 0.05 4.43 18.63
N ARG A 175 0.87 3.48 19.10
CA ARG A 175 1.49 3.49 20.43
C ARG A 175 2.44 4.66 20.68
N GLN A 176 2.96 5.28 19.62
CA GLN A 176 3.85 6.44 19.67
C GLN A 176 3.10 7.76 19.45
N GLY A 177 1.76 7.73 19.33
CA GLY A 177 0.96 8.91 19.05
C GLY A 177 1.03 9.39 17.60
N ARG A 178 1.50 8.55 16.67
CA ARG A 178 1.51 8.86 15.24
C ARG A 178 0.13 8.59 14.64
N PRO A 179 -0.35 9.45 13.72
CA PRO A 179 -1.68 9.31 13.15
C PRO A 179 -1.79 8.07 12.26
N LEU A 180 -2.97 7.45 12.29
CA LEU A 180 -3.43 6.43 11.35
C LEU A 180 -4.44 7.09 10.41
N CYS A 181 -4.24 7.02 9.10
CA CYS A 181 -5.06 7.76 8.13
C CYS A 181 -4.99 7.14 6.72
N LEU A 182 -5.78 7.69 5.80
CA LEU A 182 -5.52 7.60 4.37
C LEU A 182 -4.52 8.71 4.00
N SER A 183 -3.51 8.40 3.20
CA SER A 183 -2.54 9.39 2.75
C SER A 183 -2.06 9.12 1.32
N GLN A 184 -1.39 10.12 0.75
CA GLN A 184 -0.59 9.90 -0.45
C GLN A 184 0.54 8.90 -0.17
N PRO A 185 0.92 8.05 -1.14
CA PRO A 185 2.02 7.12 -0.93
C PRO A 185 3.34 7.85 -0.64
N ASP A 186 4.06 7.39 0.37
CA ASP A 186 5.46 7.78 0.57
C ASP A 186 6.33 7.05 -0.47
N TRP A 187 6.53 7.71 -1.61
CA TRP A 187 7.31 7.15 -2.71
C TRP A 187 8.79 6.96 -2.40
N GLN A 188 9.34 7.69 -1.42
CA GLN A 188 10.70 7.47 -0.95
C GLN A 188 10.79 6.14 -0.21
N ARG A 189 9.88 5.91 0.76
CA ARG A 189 9.80 4.64 1.48
C ARG A 189 9.54 3.45 0.54
N PHE A 190 8.62 3.63 -0.42
CA PHE A 190 8.37 2.57 -1.40
C PHE A 190 9.58 2.34 -2.33
N ALA A 191 10.30 3.39 -2.72
CA ALA A 191 11.53 3.26 -3.50
C ALA A 191 12.62 2.47 -2.75
N GLU A 192 12.76 2.70 -1.43
CA GLU A 192 13.67 1.93 -0.57
C GLU A 192 13.31 0.43 -0.57
N HIS A 193 12.03 0.10 -0.42
CA HIS A 193 11.56 -1.29 -0.47
C HIS A 193 11.81 -1.91 -1.85
N LEU A 194 11.50 -1.18 -2.92
CA LEU A 194 11.70 -1.66 -4.29
C LEU A 194 13.19 -1.86 -4.61
N ALA A 195 14.06 -0.96 -4.13
CA ALA A 195 15.50 -1.10 -4.26
C ALA A 195 16.01 -2.33 -3.51
N TYR A 196 15.56 -2.53 -2.27
CA TYR A 196 15.88 -3.71 -1.48
C TYR A 196 15.46 -5.01 -2.18
N SER A 197 14.21 -5.09 -2.66
CA SER A 197 13.69 -6.23 -3.42
C SER A 197 14.45 -6.47 -4.73
N ALA A 198 14.96 -5.40 -5.36
CA ALA A 198 15.75 -5.46 -6.59
C ALA A 198 17.27 -5.62 -6.35
N GLY A 199 17.71 -5.67 -5.09
CA GLY A 199 19.13 -5.63 -4.73
C GLY A 199 19.87 -4.39 -5.25
N PHE A 200 19.16 -3.28 -5.49
CA PHE A 200 19.78 -1.99 -5.82
C PHE A 200 20.31 -1.33 -4.55
N PRO A 201 21.49 -0.68 -4.58
CA PRO A 201 21.87 0.24 -3.53
C PRO A 201 20.87 1.40 -3.48
N PHE A 202 20.53 1.87 -2.27
CA PHE A 202 19.69 3.04 -2.04
C PHE A 202 20.15 3.74 -0.77
#